data_AF-A0A3R7W9M9-F1
#
_entry.id   AF-A0A3R7W9M9-F1
#
_cell.length_a   1.000
_cell.length_b   1.000
_cell.length_c   1.000
_cell.angle_alpha   90.00
_cell.angle_beta   90.00
_cell.angle_gamma   90.00
#
_symmetry.space_group_name_H-M   'P 1'
#
loop_
_entity.id
_entity.type
_entity.pdbx_description
1 polymer ?
#
loop_
_entity_poly.entity_id
_entity_poly.type
_entity_poly.pdbx_seq_one_letter_code
_entity_poly.pdbx_strand_id
1 'polypeptide(L)'
;MGTTSLAFKVYLILGFELAVLYGCTFFIIQQCKKAFYANKTFLGIAFAEAVNPNRQTDICIVQNKATSLLFLWLILFSIASLWTATASIIFSSSFSQFIFMTLSAIGYGSFIGVIIMEMDENDGMTGLKAATLTTAAMFIFVFVSGINFANLFFVSIIVSLILILIIWELSVLVRGISRGVQKIKAVVAIIIFSLSLLASISMVNVSSDQGLNDWNTAIDLAFSIYLDIINLILRFLEAMG
;
A
#
# COMPACT_ATOMS: atom_id res chain seq x y z
N MET A 1 -7.09 30.10 17.19
CA MET A 1 -6.89 28.69 17.60
C MET A 1 -5.49 28.31 17.18
N GLY A 2 -4.63 27.91 18.14
CA GLY A 2 -3.21 27.64 17.90
C GLY A 2 -3.02 26.68 16.74
N THR A 3 -2.45 27.19 15.64
CA THR A 3 -2.30 26.48 14.38
C THR A 3 -1.27 25.38 14.56
N THR A 4 -1.73 24.13 14.70
CA THR A 4 -0.86 22.96 14.61
C THR A 4 -0.06 22.99 13.30
N SER A 5 1.19 22.50 13.33
CA SER A 5 2.07 22.53 12.15
C SER A 5 1.52 21.65 11.02
N LEU A 6 1.88 21.98 9.77
CA LEU A 6 1.51 21.18 8.61
C LEU A 6 1.96 19.72 8.78
N ALA A 7 3.22 19.53 9.18
CA ALA A 7 3.79 18.21 9.46
C ALA A 7 2.97 17.41 10.48
N PHE A 8 2.52 18.04 11.56
CA PHE A 8 1.67 17.37 12.55
C PHE A 8 0.36 16.88 11.93
N LYS A 9 -0.32 17.72 11.14
CA LYS A 9 -1.57 17.34 10.47
C LYS A 9 -1.36 16.19 9.50
N VAL A 10 -0.33 16.28 8.65
CA VAL A 10 0.02 15.24 7.67
C VAL A 10 0.25 13.90 8.35
N TYR A 11 1.10 13.86 9.38
CA TYR A 11 1.46 12.60 10.04
C TYR A 11 0.37 12.07 10.95
N LEU A 12 -0.53 12.93 11.47
CA LEU A 12 -1.73 12.49 12.17
C LEU A 12 -2.69 11.77 11.21
N ILE A 13 -2.98 12.36 10.05
CA ILE A 13 -3.83 11.75 9.03
C ILE A 13 -3.20 10.44 8.56
N LEU A 14 -1.93 10.48 8.16
CA LEU A 14 -1.20 9.29 7.71
C LEU A 14 -1.19 8.18 8.75
N GLY A 15 -0.92 8.51 10.02
CA GLY A 15 -0.89 7.53 11.10
C GLY A 15 -2.25 6.85 11.31
N PHE A 16 -3.34 7.62 11.24
CA PHE A 16 -4.70 7.06 11.30
C PHE A 16 -4.97 6.14 10.11
N GLU A 17 -4.67 6.58 8.90
CA GLU A 17 -4.95 5.84 7.67
C GLU A 17 -4.13 4.54 7.56
N LEU A 18 -2.86 4.57 8.00
CA LEU A 18 -2.05 3.36 8.14
C LEU A 18 -2.61 2.42 9.22
N ALA A 19 -3.09 2.95 10.34
CA ALA A 19 -3.71 2.11 11.37
C ALA A 19 -4.97 1.39 10.83
N VAL A 20 -5.78 2.07 10.00
CA VAL A 20 -6.92 1.45 9.31
C VAL A 20 -6.44 0.40 8.30
N LEU A 21 -5.47 0.73 7.44
CA LEU A 21 -4.90 -0.18 6.44
C LEU A 21 -4.37 -1.47 7.06
N TYR A 22 -3.47 -1.35 8.04
CA TYR A 22 -2.91 -2.51 8.75
C TYR A 22 -3.96 -3.22 9.58
N GLY A 23 -4.87 -2.48 10.24
CA GLY A 23 -5.97 -3.05 11.01
C GLY A 23 -6.86 -3.96 10.16
N CYS A 24 -7.26 -3.50 8.97
CA CYS A 24 -8.02 -4.31 8.01
C CYS A 24 -7.21 -5.51 7.49
N THR A 25 -5.92 -5.31 7.19
CA THR A 25 -5.01 -6.40 6.77
C THR A 25 -4.98 -7.53 7.79
N PHE A 26 -4.67 -7.19 9.05
CA PHE A 26 -4.59 -8.17 10.14
C PHE A 26 -5.95 -8.77 10.50
N PHE A 27 -7.02 -7.98 10.40
CA PHE A 27 -8.37 -8.49 10.61
C PHE A 27 -8.69 -9.60 9.61
N ILE A 28 -8.45 -9.42 8.32
CA ILE A 28 -8.69 -10.45 7.30
C ILE A 28 -7.87 -11.71 7.60
N ILE A 29 -6.56 -11.58 7.85
CA ILE A 29 -5.68 -12.73 8.17
C ILE A 29 -6.22 -13.47 9.40
N GLN A 30 -6.55 -12.75 10.47
CA GLN A 30 -7.04 -13.36 11.70
C GLN A 30 -8.38 -14.07 11.51
N GLN A 31 -9.30 -13.50 10.73
CA GLN A 31 -10.60 -14.14 10.46
C GLN A 31 -10.45 -15.39 9.59
N CYS A 32 -9.56 -15.37 8.60
CA CYS A 32 -9.24 -16.54 7.79
C CYS A 32 -8.71 -17.69 8.65
N LYS A 33 -7.73 -17.41 9.53
CA LYS A 33 -7.18 -18.41 10.47
C LYS A 33 -8.24 -18.95 11.42
N LYS A 34 -9.05 -18.08 12.02
CA LYS A 34 -10.16 -18.49 12.91
C LYS A 34 -11.15 -19.41 12.19
N ALA A 35 -11.48 -19.11 10.94
CA ALA A 35 -12.39 -19.92 10.14
C ALA A 35 -11.78 -21.29 9.81
N PHE A 36 -10.50 -21.34 9.41
CA PHE A 36 -9.77 -22.59 9.17
C PHE A 36 -9.80 -23.51 10.40
N TYR A 37 -9.35 -23.03 11.56
CA TYR A 37 -9.32 -23.86 12.79
C TYR A 37 -10.71 -24.25 13.29
N ALA A 38 -11.75 -23.50 12.94
CA ALA A 38 -13.13 -23.82 13.26
C ALA A 38 -13.81 -24.75 12.24
N ASN A 39 -13.12 -25.19 11.18
CA ASN A 39 -13.69 -25.91 10.03
C ASN A 39 -14.90 -25.17 9.42
N LYS A 40 -14.81 -23.84 9.33
CA LYS A 40 -15.83 -22.96 8.76
C LYS A 40 -15.27 -22.16 7.60
N THR A 41 -16.16 -21.62 6.76
CA THR A 41 -15.79 -20.68 5.72
C THR A 41 -15.78 -19.24 6.23
N PHE A 42 -14.91 -18.38 5.72
CA PHE A 42 -14.95 -16.93 5.94
C PHE A 42 -15.30 -16.25 4.63
N LEU A 43 -16.39 -15.46 4.59
CA LEU A 43 -16.90 -14.84 3.36
C LEU A 43 -17.10 -15.83 2.18
N GLY A 44 -17.44 -17.09 2.49
CA GLY A 44 -17.57 -18.15 1.48
C GLY A 44 -16.24 -18.76 1.00
N ILE A 45 -15.11 -18.29 1.54
CA ILE A 45 -13.78 -18.85 1.30
C ILE A 45 -13.59 -20.07 2.20
N ALA A 46 -13.23 -21.20 1.60
CA ALA A 46 -12.80 -22.40 2.30
C ALA A 46 -11.28 -22.48 2.33
N PHE A 47 -10.75 -23.16 3.34
CA PHE A 47 -9.32 -23.25 3.61
C PHE A 47 -8.90 -24.72 3.70
N ALA A 48 -7.69 -25.03 3.26
CA ALA A 48 -7.10 -26.35 3.33
C ALA A 48 -5.66 -26.26 3.85
N GLU A 49 -5.17 -27.37 4.40
CA GLU A 49 -3.77 -27.49 4.77
C GLU A 49 -2.94 -27.79 3.50
N ALA A 50 -1.87 -27.03 3.31
CA ALA A 50 -0.88 -27.23 2.27
C ALA A 50 0.52 -27.30 2.87
N VAL A 51 1.48 -27.78 2.09
CA VAL A 51 2.89 -27.80 2.48
C VAL A 51 3.65 -26.82 1.59
N ASN A 52 4.24 -25.78 2.18
CA ASN A 52 5.09 -24.82 1.46
C ASN A 52 6.33 -25.56 0.87
N PRO A 53 6.91 -25.09 -0.26
CA PRO A 53 8.32 -25.36 -0.64
C PRO A 53 9.33 -25.59 0.50
N ASN A 54 9.21 -24.87 1.62
CA ASN A 54 10.06 -25.00 2.82
C ASN A 54 9.70 -26.19 3.74
N ARG A 55 8.79 -27.07 3.32
CA ARG A 55 8.25 -28.23 4.08
C ARG A 55 7.54 -27.86 5.38
N GLN A 56 6.95 -26.67 5.43
CA GLN A 56 6.14 -26.20 6.55
C GLN A 56 4.66 -26.32 6.20
N THR A 57 3.83 -26.71 7.18
CA THR A 57 2.37 -26.73 7.04
C THR A 57 1.85 -25.30 7.01
N ASP A 58 1.10 -24.97 5.97
CA ASP A 58 0.54 -23.65 5.71
C ASP A 58 -0.96 -23.74 5.37
N ILE A 59 -1.67 -22.62 5.53
CA ILE A 59 -3.10 -22.51 5.25
C ILE A 59 -3.26 -21.97 3.83
N CYS A 60 -3.79 -22.77 2.91
CA CYS A 60 -4.09 -22.32 1.56
C CYS A 60 -5.58 -22.07 1.37
N ILE A 61 -5.89 -21.10 0.51
CA ILE A 61 -7.25 -20.83 0.08
C ILE A 61 -7.67 -21.87 -0.97
N VAL A 62 -8.81 -22.53 -0.74
CA VAL A 62 -9.41 -23.43 -1.72
C VAL A 62 -10.04 -22.60 -2.83
N GLN A 63 -9.46 -22.68 -4.03
CA GLN A 63 -9.99 -21.97 -5.19
C GLN A 63 -11.29 -22.61 -5.68
N ASN A 64 -12.34 -21.80 -5.70
CA ASN A 64 -13.62 -22.12 -6.33
C ASN A 64 -14.16 -20.86 -7.03
N LYS A 65 -15.23 -21.02 -7.81
CA LYS A 65 -15.83 -19.92 -8.58
C LYS A 65 -16.27 -18.73 -7.69
N ALA A 66 -16.78 -19.01 -6.49
CA ALA A 66 -17.23 -17.98 -5.56
C ALA A 66 -16.04 -17.19 -4.97
N THR A 67 -14.97 -17.89 -4.58
CA THR A 67 -13.71 -17.31 -4.11
C THR A 67 -13.10 -16.39 -5.17
N SER A 68 -13.03 -16.84 -6.43
CA SER A 68 -12.51 -16.00 -7.53
C SER A 68 -13.37 -14.75 -7.78
N LEU A 69 -14.69 -14.86 -7.68
CA LEU A 69 -15.60 -13.71 -7.80
C LEU A 69 -15.41 -12.70 -6.66
N LEU A 70 -15.22 -13.20 -5.43
CA LEU A 70 -14.95 -12.35 -4.27
C LEU A 70 -13.62 -11.61 -4.43
N PHE A 71 -12.58 -12.27 -4.92
CA PHE A 71 -11.28 -11.62 -5.18
C PHE A 71 -11.39 -10.56 -6.26
N LEU A 72 -12.08 -10.85 -7.36
CA LEU A 72 -12.34 -9.86 -8.39
C LEU A 72 -13.11 -8.65 -7.82
N TRP A 73 -14.12 -8.89 -6.99
CA TRP A 73 -14.87 -7.82 -6.34
C TRP A 73 -14.00 -6.97 -5.40
N LEU A 74 -13.14 -7.59 -4.59
CA LEU A 74 -12.21 -6.87 -3.71
C LEU A 74 -11.18 -6.04 -4.48
N ILE A 75 -10.65 -6.57 -5.59
CA ILE A 75 -9.75 -5.84 -6.49
C ILE A 75 -10.47 -4.62 -7.06
N LEU A 76 -11.65 -4.81 -7.63
CA LEU A 76 -12.44 -3.72 -8.22
C LEU A 76 -12.84 -2.68 -7.17
N PHE A 77 -13.22 -3.12 -5.97
CA PHE A 77 -13.52 -2.22 -4.85
C PHE A 77 -12.30 -1.39 -4.45
N SER A 78 -11.12 -2.01 -4.34
CA SER A 78 -9.87 -1.32 -3.99
C SER A 78 -9.47 -0.29 -5.06
N ILE A 79 -9.58 -0.65 -6.34
CA ILE A 79 -9.32 0.27 -7.44
C ILE A 79 -10.33 1.44 -7.40
N ALA A 80 -11.63 1.14 -7.31
CA ALA A 80 -12.67 2.16 -7.31
C ALA A 80 -12.56 3.11 -6.10
N SER A 81 -12.24 2.59 -4.91
CA SER A 81 -12.07 3.41 -3.70
C SER A 81 -10.86 4.33 -3.81
N LEU A 82 -9.77 3.90 -4.46
CA LEU A 82 -8.59 4.76 -4.67
C LEU A 82 -8.83 5.84 -5.72
N TRP A 83 -9.51 5.52 -6.82
CA TRP A 83 -9.90 6.49 -7.84
C TRP A 83 -10.83 7.55 -7.26
N THR A 84 -11.80 7.15 -6.44
CA THR A 84 -12.71 8.08 -5.76
C THR A 84 -12.00 8.94 -4.72
N ALA A 85 -11.05 8.38 -3.95
CA ALA A 85 -10.18 9.16 -3.06
C ALA A 85 -9.41 10.23 -3.82
N THR A 86 -8.74 9.87 -4.91
CA THR A 86 -7.99 10.80 -5.76
C THR A 86 -8.89 11.92 -6.31
N ALA A 87 -10.07 11.56 -6.85
CA ALA A 87 -11.02 12.56 -7.33
C ALA A 87 -11.52 13.49 -6.23
N SER A 88 -11.78 12.96 -5.03
CA SER A 88 -12.24 13.75 -3.89
C SER A 88 -11.19 14.75 -3.40
N ILE A 89 -9.90 14.39 -3.43
CA ILE A 89 -8.78 15.26 -3.05
C ILE A 89 -8.71 16.49 -3.97
N ILE A 90 -9.01 16.32 -5.25
CA ILE A 90 -8.98 17.40 -6.23
C ILE A 90 -10.24 18.28 -6.16
N PHE A 91 -11.42 17.68 -5.99
CA PHE A 91 -12.70 18.35 -6.26
C PHE A 91 -13.62 18.55 -5.04
N SER A 92 -13.23 18.10 -3.85
CA SER A 92 -14.11 18.08 -2.67
C SER A 92 -13.53 18.77 -1.44
N SER A 93 -14.36 18.94 -0.39
CA SER A 93 -13.95 19.45 0.92
C SER A 93 -13.12 18.45 1.72
N SER A 94 -12.30 18.95 2.66
CA SER A 94 -11.38 18.16 3.49
C SER A 94 -12.06 16.99 4.23
N PHE A 95 -13.31 17.17 4.66
CA PHE A 95 -14.06 16.10 5.34
C PHE A 95 -14.35 14.92 4.41
N SER A 96 -14.84 15.20 3.19
CA SER A 96 -15.09 14.15 2.21
C SER A 96 -13.79 13.49 1.75
N GLN A 97 -12.72 14.27 1.58
CA GLN A 97 -11.39 13.75 1.22
C GLN A 97 -10.93 12.69 2.22
N PHE A 98 -11.05 12.99 3.51
CA PHE A 98 -10.69 12.06 4.59
C PHE A 98 -11.54 10.77 4.54
N ILE A 99 -12.87 10.89 4.36
CA ILE A 99 -13.76 9.71 4.26
C ILE A 99 -13.34 8.78 3.11
N PHE A 100 -13.06 9.33 1.93
CA PHE A 100 -12.68 8.50 0.78
C PHE A 100 -11.26 7.94 0.92
N MET A 101 -10.35 8.66 1.58
CA MET A 101 -9.03 8.12 1.96
C MET A 101 -9.19 6.91 2.90
N THR A 102 -10.03 7.02 3.94
CA THR A 102 -10.33 5.90 4.85
C THR A 102 -10.98 4.72 4.12
N LEU A 103 -11.90 4.98 3.17
CA LEU A 103 -12.51 3.92 2.36
C LEU A 103 -11.47 3.21 1.48
N SER A 104 -10.50 3.95 0.95
CA SER A 104 -9.35 3.38 0.25
C SER A 104 -8.50 2.51 1.18
N ALA A 105 -8.21 2.97 2.40
CA ALA A 105 -7.45 2.20 3.39
C ALA A 105 -8.14 0.89 3.79
N ILE A 106 -9.46 0.91 3.94
CA ILE A 106 -10.25 -0.31 4.20
C ILE A 106 -10.15 -1.28 3.01
N GLY A 107 -10.31 -0.77 1.79
CA GLY A 107 -10.24 -1.56 0.56
C GLY A 107 -8.88 -2.20 0.37
N TYR A 108 -7.83 -1.40 0.28
CA TYR A 108 -6.46 -1.90 0.10
C TYR A 108 -5.98 -2.74 1.29
N GLY A 109 -6.35 -2.40 2.53
CA GLY A 109 -5.98 -3.19 3.69
C GLY A 109 -6.59 -4.59 3.62
N SER A 110 -7.88 -4.66 3.28
CA SER A 110 -8.56 -5.94 3.11
C SER A 110 -7.99 -6.75 1.93
N PHE A 111 -7.67 -6.08 0.81
CA PHE A 111 -7.07 -6.71 -0.37
C PHE A 111 -5.66 -7.24 -0.09
N ILE A 112 -4.81 -6.48 0.60
CA ILE A 112 -3.48 -6.92 1.04
C ILE A 112 -3.61 -8.13 1.97
N GLY A 113 -4.57 -8.13 2.90
CA GLY A 113 -4.82 -9.28 3.78
C GLY A 113 -5.19 -10.54 3.01
N VAL A 114 -5.97 -10.42 1.93
CA VAL A 114 -6.27 -11.55 1.04
C VAL A 114 -5.04 -12.00 0.25
N ILE A 115 -4.24 -11.08 -0.29
CA ILE A 115 -2.98 -11.42 -0.98
C ILE A 115 -2.05 -12.22 -0.05
N ILE A 116 -1.92 -11.79 1.22
CA ILE A 116 -1.08 -12.49 2.21
C ILE A 116 -1.63 -13.87 2.57
N MET A 117 -2.92 -14.14 2.39
CA MET A 117 -3.50 -15.47 2.61
C MET A 117 -3.44 -16.37 1.36
N GLU A 118 -3.34 -15.79 0.16
CA GLU A 118 -3.09 -16.54 -1.08
C GLU A 118 -1.62 -16.88 -1.27
N MET A 119 -0.77 -15.92 -0.96
CA MET A 119 0.66 -16.11 -0.78
C MET A 119 0.86 -16.80 0.57
N ASP A 120 1.95 -17.52 0.76
CA ASP A 120 2.22 -18.12 2.07
C ASP A 120 2.19 -17.04 3.18
N GLU A 121 1.46 -17.29 4.28
CA GLU A 121 1.25 -16.29 5.34
C GLU A 121 2.58 -15.78 5.89
N ASN A 122 3.57 -16.66 6.08
CA ASN A 122 4.87 -16.32 6.63
C ASN A 122 5.68 -15.46 5.65
N ASP A 123 5.66 -15.79 4.36
CA ASP A 123 6.33 -14.99 3.34
C ASP A 123 5.64 -13.62 3.16
N GLY A 124 4.31 -13.58 3.19
CA GLY A 124 3.52 -12.35 3.16
C GLY A 124 3.75 -11.46 4.36
N MET A 125 3.81 -12.04 5.56
CA MET A 125 4.16 -11.31 6.78
C MET A 125 5.60 -10.79 6.75
N THR A 126 6.52 -11.53 6.13
CA THR A 126 7.91 -11.08 5.93
C THR A 126 7.98 -9.89 4.98
N GLY A 127 7.25 -9.94 3.86
CA GLY A 127 7.12 -8.82 2.93
C GLY A 127 6.51 -7.58 3.60
N LEU A 128 5.45 -7.75 4.39
CA LEU A 128 4.80 -6.65 5.11
C LEU A 128 5.74 -5.99 6.13
N LYS A 129 6.53 -6.77 6.87
CA LYS A 129 7.57 -6.27 7.79
C LYS A 129 8.69 -5.54 7.06
N ALA A 130 9.13 -6.04 5.91
CA ALA A 130 10.16 -5.39 5.12
C ALA A 130 9.68 -4.03 4.59
N ALA A 131 8.43 -3.94 4.14
CA ALA A 131 7.80 -2.69 3.74
C ALA A 131 7.71 -1.68 4.89
N THR A 132 7.25 -2.09 6.07
CA THR A 132 7.16 -1.18 7.25
C THR A 132 8.53 -0.66 7.69
N LEU A 133 9.54 -1.53 7.73
CA LEU A 133 10.91 -1.15 8.07
C LEU A 133 11.50 -0.19 7.04
N THR A 134 11.27 -0.45 5.74
CA THR A 134 11.74 0.43 4.67
C THR A 134 11.08 1.81 4.74
N THR A 135 9.76 1.86 4.98
CA THR A 135 9.03 3.11 5.21
C THR A 135 9.63 3.89 6.38
N ALA A 136 9.83 3.24 7.53
CA ALA A 136 10.43 3.88 8.70
C ALA A 136 11.85 4.40 8.42
N ALA A 137 12.66 3.63 7.69
CA ALA A 137 14.00 4.05 7.28
C ALA A 137 13.96 5.30 6.39
N MET A 138 13.03 5.40 5.43
CA MET A 138 12.90 6.59 4.59
C MET A 138 12.50 7.83 5.39
N PHE A 139 11.59 7.70 6.36
CA PHE A 139 11.25 8.79 7.29
C PHE A 139 12.49 9.26 8.05
N ILE A 140 13.23 8.34 8.70
CA ILE A 140 14.44 8.67 9.44
C ILE A 140 15.45 9.36 8.52
N PHE A 141 15.63 8.85 7.30
CA PHE A 141 16.59 9.40 6.35
C PHE A 141 16.25 10.85 5.96
N VAL A 142 14.98 11.17 5.68
CA VAL A 142 14.59 12.57 5.39
C VAL A 142 14.80 13.48 6.60
N PHE A 143 14.41 13.03 7.80
CA PHE A 143 14.55 13.86 9.01
C PHE A 143 16.00 14.12 9.42
N VAL A 144 16.91 13.17 9.18
CA VAL A 144 18.31 13.26 9.64
C VAL A 144 19.23 13.85 8.56
N SER A 145 18.97 13.59 7.28
CA SER A 145 19.91 13.97 6.21
C SER A 145 19.96 15.47 5.93
N GLY A 146 18.87 16.21 6.20
CA GLY A 146 18.76 17.63 5.81
C GLY A 146 18.71 17.87 4.29
N ILE A 147 18.59 16.81 3.48
CA ILE A 147 18.53 16.88 2.03
C ILE A 147 17.08 17.16 1.59
N ASN A 148 16.89 18.11 0.66
CA ASN A 148 15.60 18.34 0.03
C ASN A 148 15.39 17.39 -1.17
N PHE A 149 14.69 16.28 -0.96
CA PHE A 149 14.34 15.34 -2.03
C PHE A 149 13.16 15.79 -2.89
N ALA A 150 12.42 16.84 -2.50
CA ALA A 150 11.31 17.39 -3.28
C ALA A 150 11.76 18.40 -4.35
N ASN A 151 13.04 18.35 -4.77
CA ASN A 151 13.53 19.14 -5.89
C ASN A 151 12.95 18.64 -7.22
N LEU A 152 12.52 19.56 -8.08
CA LEU A 152 11.96 19.33 -9.40
C LEU A 152 12.74 18.30 -10.24
N PHE A 153 14.09 18.37 -10.25
CA PHE A 153 14.90 17.42 -11.03
C PHE A 153 14.74 15.98 -10.52
N PHE A 154 14.83 15.78 -9.21
CA PHE A 154 14.70 14.47 -8.59
C PHE A 154 13.28 13.91 -8.78
N VAL A 155 12.26 14.71 -8.47
CA VAL A 155 10.85 14.33 -8.63
C VAL A 155 10.54 13.96 -10.09
N SER A 156 11.04 14.73 -11.06
CA SER A 156 10.81 14.45 -12.49
C SER A 156 11.40 13.11 -12.93
N ILE A 157 12.56 12.73 -12.41
CA ILE A 157 13.17 11.41 -12.66
C ILE A 157 12.29 10.32 -12.07
N ILE A 158 11.87 10.46 -10.81
CA ILE A 158 11.03 9.45 -10.14
C ILE A 158 9.70 9.26 -10.86
N VAL A 159 9.02 10.35 -11.24
CA VAL A 159 7.77 10.29 -12.03
C VAL A 159 8.00 9.55 -13.35
N SER A 160 9.11 9.83 -14.05
CA SER A 160 9.45 9.15 -15.30
C SER A 160 9.68 7.65 -15.08
N LEU A 161 10.35 7.26 -14.00
CA LEU A 161 10.58 5.86 -13.64
C LEU A 161 9.27 5.14 -13.28
N ILE A 162 8.38 5.79 -12.54
CA ILE A 162 7.05 5.25 -12.22
C ILE A 162 6.23 5.07 -13.50
N LEU A 163 6.26 6.02 -14.44
CA LEU A 163 5.60 5.88 -15.74
C LEU A 163 6.12 4.68 -16.54
N ILE A 164 7.44 4.46 -16.55
CA ILE A 164 8.04 3.29 -17.18
C ILE A 164 7.55 2.00 -16.50
N LEU A 165 7.48 1.96 -15.17
CA LEU A 165 6.91 0.81 -14.44
C LEU A 165 5.45 0.56 -14.81
N ILE A 166 4.62 1.59 -14.90
CA ILE A 166 3.21 1.44 -15.30
C ILE A 166 3.10 0.86 -16.71
N ILE A 167 3.88 1.36 -17.67
CA ILE A 167 3.92 0.82 -19.04
C ILE A 167 4.37 -0.66 -19.01
N TRP A 168 5.36 -0.99 -18.18
CA TRP A 168 5.79 -2.37 -17.99
C TRP A 168 4.67 -3.26 -17.46
N GLU A 169 3.92 -2.82 -16.44
CA GLU A 169 2.79 -3.60 -15.88
C GLU A 169 1.71 -3.87 -16.92
N LEU A 170 1.38 -2.87 -17.73
CA LEU A 170 0.43 -3.03 -18.82
C LEU A 170 0.94 -4.05 -19.87
N SER A 171 2.24 -4.02 -20.18
CA SER A 171 2.85 -5.01 -21.08
C SER A 171 2.84 -6.42 -20.49
N VAL A 172 3.07 -6.55 -19.18
CA VAL A 172 3.05 -7.85 -18.47
C VAL A 172 1.65 -8.45 -18.49
N LEU A 173 0.61 -7.63 -18.31
CA LEU A 173 -0.77 -8.08 -18.36
C LEU A 173 -1.14 -8.74 -19.70
N VAL A 174 -0.55 -8.28 -20.81
CA VAL A 174 -0.81 -8.82 -22.16
C VAL A 174 0.06 -10.03 -22.49
N ARG A 175 1.36 -9.98 -22.16
CA ARG A 175 2.34 -10.99 -22.63
C ARG A 175 2.62 -12.08 -21.62
N GLY A 176 2.33 -11.85 -20.34
CA GLY A 176 2.84 -12.64 -19.24
C GLY A 176 4.37 -12.54 -19.11
N ILE A 177 4.89 -12.85 -17.93
CA ILE A 177 6.33 -12.97 -17.68
C ILE A 177 6.61 -14.15 -16.76
N SER A 178 7.86 -14.61 -16.73
CA SER A 178 8.28 -15.64 -15.78
C SER A 178 8.34 -15.08 -14.36
N ARG A 179 8.19 -15.96 -13.36
CA ARG A 179 8.25 -15.62 -11.94
C ARG A 179 9.57 -14.92 -11.56
N GLY A 180 10.70 -15.36 -12.12
CA GLY A 180 12.01 -14.74 -11.84
C GLY A 180 12.10 -13.29 -12.32
N VAL A 181 11.60 -13.00 -13.52
CA VAL A 181 11.55 -11.62 -14.05
C VAL A 181 10.59 -10.77 -13.22
N GLN A 182 9.48 -11.35 -12.76
CA GLN A 182 8.53 -10.67 -11.89
C GLN A 182 9.16 -10.24 -10.56
N LYS A 183 9.95 -11.10 -9.92
CA LYS A 183 10.69 -10.77 -8.68
C LYS A 183 11.73 -9.67 -8.91
N ILE A 184 12.49 -9.71 -10.02
CA ILE A 184 13.45 -8.65 -10.35
C ILE A 184 12.75 -7.30 -10.54
N LYS A 185 11.63 -7.29 -11.28
CA LYS A 185 10.79 -6.10 -11.47
C LYS A 185 10.31 -5.56 -10.13
N ALA A 186 9.85 -6.43 -9.22
CA ALA A 186 9.40 -6.04 -7.89
C ALA A 186 10.52 -5.36 -7.09
N VAL A 187 11.75 -5.89 -7.11
CA VAL A 187 12.92 -5.27 -6.46
C VAL A 187 13.23 -3.89 -7.04
N VAL A 188 13.22 -3.74 -8.36
CA VAL A 188 13.40 -2.43 -9.02
C VAL A 188 12.32 -1.44 -8.60
N ALA A 189 11.07 -1.90 -8.52
CA ALA A 189 9.95 -1.08 -8.07
C ALA A 189 10.07 -0.68 -6.58
N ILE A 190 10.54 -1.57 -5.70
CA ILE A 190 10.82 -1.24 -4.29
C ILE A 190 11.77 -0.05 -4.18
N ILE A 191 12.85 -0.05 -4.98
CA ILE A 191 13.82 1.05 -4.99
C ILE A 191 13.14 2.35 -5.46
N ILE A 192 12.39 2.29 -6.55
CA ILE A 192 11.71 3.47 -7.13
C ILE A 192 10.69 4.05 -6.14
N PHE A 193 9.85 3.22 -5.51
CA PHE A 193 8.87 3.70 -4.52
C PHE A 193 9.52 4.15 -3.21
N SER A 194 10.67 3.60 -2.82
CA SER A 194 11.45 4.12 -1.69
C SER A 194 11.98 5.54 -1.99
N LEU A 195 12.46 5.79 -3.21
CA LEU A 195 12.89 7.12 -3.64
C LEU A 195 11.70 8.09 -3.78
N SER A 196 10.56 7.63 -4.27
CA SER A 196 9.29 8.40 -4.29
C SER A 196 8.88 8.82 -2.88
N LEU A 197 8.94 7.90 -1.93
CA LEU A 197 8.63 8.17 -0.53
C LEU A 197 9.54 9.25 0.08
N LEU A 198 10.83 9.28 -0.25
CA LEU A 198 11.73 10.37 0.16
C LEU A 198 11.25 11.74 -0.35
N ALA A 199 10.82 11.81 -1.61
CA ALA A 199 10.30 13.04 -2.20
C ALA A 199 8.98 13.46 -1.54
N SER A 200 8.03 12.54 -1.35
CA SER A 200 6.73 12.79 -0.73
C SER A 200 6.86 13.28 0.71
N ILE A 201 7.75 12.69 1.51
CA ILE A 201 8.03 13.15 2.88
C ILE A 201 8.71 14.53 2.87
N SER A 202 9.67 14.76 1.98
CA SER A 202 10.34 16.06 1.85
C SER A 202 9.39 17.18 1.41
N MET A 203 8.36 16.85 0.63
CA MET A 203 7.36 17.80 0.17
C MET A 203 6.59 18.42 1.35
N VAL A 204 6.47 17.73 2.48
CA VAL A 204 5.86 18.29 3.70
C VAL A 204 6.62 19.53 4.20
N ASN A 205 7.95 19.46 4.20
CA ASN A 205 8.78 20.60 4.62
C ASN A 205 8.73 21.71 3.57
N VAL A 206 8.85 21.38 2.29
CA VAL A 206 8.79 22.36 1.20
C VAL A 206 7.46 23.13 1.19
N SER A 207 6.33 22.44 1.35
CA SER A 207 5.01 23.06 1.43
C SER A 207 4.85 23.93 2.69
N SER A 208 5.42 23.50 3.82
CA SER A 208 5.44 24.31 5.04
C SER A 208 6.26 25.59 4.87
N ASP A 209 7.42 25.51 4.21
CA ASP A 209 8.29 26.66 3.93
C ASP A 209 7.64 27.67 2.98
N GLN A 210 6.73 27.20 2.11
CA GLN A 210 5.89 28.05 1.26
C GLN A 210 4.72 28.70 2.03
N GLY A 211 4.58 28.44 3.33
CA GLY A 211 3.53 28.99 4.19
C GLY A 211 2.19 28.26 4.08
N LEU A 212 2.13 27.09 3.43
CA LEU A 212 0.92 26.27 3.38
C LEU A 212 0.71 25.58 4.73
N ASN A 213 -0.46 25.76 5.33
CA ASN A 213 -0.82 25.10 6.59
C ASN A 213 -2.34 24.90 6.75
N ASP A 214 -2.99 24.41 5.71
CA ASP A 214 -4.40 24.05 5.70
C ASP A 214 -4.61 22.53 5.66
N TRP A 215 -5.84 22.09 5.91
CA TRP A 215 -6.18 20.66 5.95
C TRP A 215 -6.21 20.01 4.57
N ASN A 216 -6.51 20.73 3.50
CA ASN A 216 -6.51 20.13 2.15
C ASN A 216 -5.07 19.78 1.74
N THR A 217 -4.14 20.72 1.93
CA THR A 217 -2.71 20.48 1.68
C THR A 217 -2.19 19.32 2.54
N ALA A 218 -2.60 19.27 3.82
CA ALA A 218 -2.19 18.17 4.70
C ALA A 218 -2.70 16.80 4.23
N ILE A 219 -3.95 16.74 3.75
CA ILE A 219 -4.55 15.50 3.23
C ILE A 219 -3.87 15.08 1.92
N ASP A 220 -3.62 16.01 1.00
CA ASP A 220 -2.96 15.72 -0.28
C ASP A 220 -1.55 15.13 -0.09
N LEU A 221 -0.77 15.74 0.83
CA LEU A 221 0.56 15.24 1.19
C LEU A 221 0.50 13.89 1.91
N ALA A 222 -0.44 13.71 2.84
CA ALA A 222 -0.63 12.44 3.54
C ALA A 222 -1.04 11.32 2.56
N PHE A 223 -1.91 11.62 1.60
CA PHE A 223 -2.35 10.69 0.57
C PHE A 223 -1.22 10.29 -0.37
N SER A 224 -0.38 11.25 -0.78
CA SER A 224 0.82 10.97 -1.59
C SER A 224 1.77 10.00 -0.89
N ILE A 225 2.07 10.24 0.40
CA ILE A 225 2.89 9.33 1.21
C ILE A 225 2.22 7.96 1.36
N TYR A 226 0.91 7.92 1.62
CA TYR A 226 0.13 6.71 1.75
C TYR A 226 0.16 5.84 0.48
N LEU A 227 0.06 6.47 -0.70
CA LEU A 227 0.18 5.80 -2.00
C LEU A 227 1.55 5.14 -2.19
N ASP A 228 2.62 5.85 -1.84
CA ASP A 228 3.98 5.29 -1.90
C ASP A 228 4.11 4.06 -0.99
N ILE A 229 3.55 4.13 0.24
CA ILE A 229 3.60 3.02 1.20
C ILE A 229 2.79 1.81 0.71
N ILE A 230 1.60 2.00 0.15
CA ILE A 230 0.81 0.89 -0.42
C ILE A 230 1.58 0.22 -1.55
N ASN A 231 2.13 1.02 -2.47
CA ASN A 231 2.91 0.48 -3.56
C ASN A 231 4.11 -0.31 -3.02
N LEU A 232 4.82 0.24 -2.04
CA LEU A 232 5.94 -0.45 -1.41
C LEU A 232 5.52 -1.80 -0.81
N ILE A 233 4.41 -1.86 -0.07
CA ILE A 233 3.86 -3.11 0.47
C ILE A 233 3.60 -4.10 -0.66
N LEU A 234 2.87 -3.71 -1.71
CA LEU A 234 2.53 -4.60 -2.82
C LEU A 234 3.78 -5.13 -3.54
N ARG A 235 4.83 -4.31 -3.69
CA ARG A 235 6.09 -4.75 -4.32
C ARG A 235 6.90 -5.67 -3.44
N PHE A 236 6.91 -5.48 -2.12
CA PHE A 236 7.51 -6.45 -1.22
C PHE A 236 6.76 -7.77 -1.24
N LEU A 237 5.42 -7.77 -1.27
CA LEU A 237 4.65 -9.00 -1.39
C LEU A 237 4.96 -9.71 -2.72
N GLU A 238 4.98 -8.99 -3.84
CA GLU A 238 5.35 -9.54 -5.15
C GLU A 238 6.79 -10.09 -5.20
N ALA A 239 7.72 -9.51 -4.43
CA ALA A 239 9.08 -10.04 -4.35
C ALA A 239 9.17 -11.35 -3.53
N MET A 240 8.30 -11.52 -2.53
CA MET A 240 8.30 -12.70 -1.66
C MET A 240 7.59 -13.90 -2.32
N GLY A 241 6.41 -13.70 -2.91
CA GLY A 241 5.65 -14.74 -3.62
C GLY A 241 6.35 -15.21 -4.90
#